data_AF-A0AA39R014-F1
#
_entry.id   AF-A0AA39R014-F1
#
_cell.length_a   1.000
_cell.length_b   1.000
_cell.length_c   1.000
_cell.angle_alpha   90.00
_cell.angle_beta   90.00
_cell.angle_gamma   90.00
#
_symmetry.space_group_name_H-M   'P 1'
#
loop_
_entity.id
_entity.type
_entity.pdbx_description
1 polymer ?
#
loop_
_entity_poly.entity_id
_entity_poly.type
_entity_poly.pdbx_seq_one_letter_code
_entity_poly.pdbx_strand_id
1 'polypeptide(L)'
;MAVPKMSQLRPGVMVNVVLKAHQQSGKLTTGQISEILTRGDHPRGIKVRLSSGEIGRVQSLSLSSEHIATAQTPPYVQTSFPSEYENAPNHSGGRRRGRSPSQGDYRQDPTPLESRSLADQIKTSPSSRATHPSSSTAVKDTTQAAMEKEFPKLDTALIAAILADHEDINNARGILGSLS
;
A
#
# COMPACT_ATOMS: atom_id res chain seq x y z
N MET A 1 8.69 -6.35 6.23
CA MET A 1 8.31 -5.40 7.29
C MET A 1 6.81 -5.53 7.53
N ALA A 2 6.40 -5.57 8.80
CA ALA A 2 4.98 -5.64 9.14
C ALA A 2 4.31 -4.29 8.84
N VAL A 3 3.27 -4.31 8.02
CA VAL A 3 2.45 -3.13 7.74
C VAL A 3 1.66 -2.79 9.02
N PRO A 4 1.75 -1.57 9.55
CA PRO A 4 1.04 -1.19 10.76
C PRO A 4 -0.47 -1.22 10.54
N LYS A 5 -1.21 -1.68 11.56
CA LYS A 5 -2.67 -1.73 11.51
C LYS A 5 -3.26 -0.34 11.76
N MET A 6 -4.44 -0.07 11.20
CA MET A 6 -5.13 1.21 11.33
C MET A 6 -5.45 1.57 12.79
N SER A 7 -5.69 0.57 13.64
CA SER A 7 -5.92 0.77 15.07
C SER A 7 -4.75 1.44 15.80
N GLN A 8 -3.52 1.31 15.29
CA GLN A 8 -2.32 1.88 15.88
C GLN A 8 -2.03 3.31 15.39
N LEU A 9 -2.70 3.75 14.31
CA LEU A 9 -2.50 5.07 13.73
C LEU A 9 -3.55 6.03 14.26
N ARG A 10 -3.08 7.18 14.74
CA ARG A 10 -3.90 8.31 15.18
C ARG A 10 -3.30 9.61 14.62
N PRO A 11 -4.11 10.62 14.32
CA PRO A 11 -3.61 11.97 14.08
C PRO A 11 -2.70 12.40 15.22
N GLY A 12 -1.57 13.04 14.91
CA GLY A 12 -0.56 13.46 15.89
C GLY A 12 0.60 12.47 16.11
N VAL A 13 0.51 11.24 15.61
CA VAL A 13 1.58 10.23 15.75
C VAL A 13 2.69 10.44 14.72
N MET A 14 3.95 10.23 15.11
CA MET A 14 5.10 10.20 14.19
C MET A 14 5.18 8.86 13.45
N VAL A 15 5.29 8.93 12.13
CA VAL A 15 5.35 7.77 11.24
C VAL A 15 6.36 7.95 10.13
N ASN A 16 6.84 6.83 9.59
CA ASN A 16 7.64 6.79 8.38
C ASN A 16 6.75 6.43 7.19
N VAL A 17 6.72 7.33 6.22
CA VAL A 17 5.79 7.29 5.09
C VAL A 17 6.57 7.32 3.78
N VAL A 18 6.18 6.47 2.83
CA VAL A 18 6.61 6.61 1.43
C VAL A 18 5.65 7.57 0.74
N LEU A 19 6.16 8.75 0.42
CA LEU A 19 5.42 9.76 -0.33
C LEU A 19 5.19 9.29 -1.77
N LYS A 20 4.12 9.79 -2.41
CA LYS A 20 3.85 9.48 -3.82
C LYS A 20 5.05 9.83 -4.73
N ALA A 21 5.70 10.96 -4.48
CA ALA A 21 6.89 11.39 -5.22
C ALA A 21 8.09 10.44 -5.05
N HIS A 22 8.13 9.69 -3.96
CA HIS A 22 9.22 8.77 -3.62
C HIS A 22 8.83 7.29 -3.82
N GLN A 23 7.73 6.99 -4.52
CA GLN A 23 7.32 5.61 -4.77
C GLN A 23 8.34 4.80 -5.59
N GLN A 24 9.04 5.43 -6.53
CA GLN A 24 10.09 4.77 -7.32
C GLN A 24 11.38 4.55 -6.51
N SER A 25 11.78 5.55 -5.72
CA SER A 25 13.00 5.52 -4.91
C SER A 25 12.84 4.73 -3.60
N GLY A 26 11.61 4.55 -3.12
CA GLY A 26 11.33 3.92 -1.83
C GLY A 26 11.72 4.74 -0.61
N LYS A 27 12.13 6.02 -0.79
CA LYS A 27 12.58 6.87 0.30
C LYS A 27 11.50 7.08 1.35
N LEU A 28 11.85 6.79 2.60
CA LEU A 28 10.99 7.01 3.76
C LEU A 28 11.14 8.45 4.24
N THR A 29 10.01 9.11 4.45
CA THR A 29 9.94 10.45 5.04
C THR A 29 9.26 10.33 6.40
N THR A 30 9.93 10.82 7.44
CA THR A 30 9.37 10.86 8.78
C THR A 30 8.49 12.11 8.92
N GLY A 31 7.28 11.95 9.47
CA GLY A 31 6.39 13.08 9.70
C GLY A 31 5.24 12.75 10.63
N GLN A 32 4.52 13.79 11.07
CA GLN A 32 3.35 13.66 11.93
C GLN A 32 2.08 13.49 11.09
N ILE A 33 1.19 12.57 11.47
CA ILE A 33 -0.09 12.37 10.78
C ILE A 33 -1.04 13.55 11.05
N SER A 34 -1.52 14.18 9.99
CA SER A 34 -2.63 15.14 10.05
C SER A 34 -3.98 14.43 9.89
N GLU A 35 -4.12 13.59 8.86
CA GLU A 35 -5.39 12.94 8.53
C GLU A 35 -5.17 11.52 8.00
N ILE A 36 -6.05 10.59 8.38
CA ILE A 36 -6.06 9.21 7.87
C ILE A 36 -7.07 9.14 6.71
N LEU A 37 -6.57 8.92 5.49
CA LEU A 37 -7.38 8.92 4.26
C LEU A 37 -7.86 7.52 3.85
N THR A 38 -7.51 6.52 4.64
CA THR A 38 -7.77 5.10 4.39
C THR A 38 -8.93 4.64 5.28
N ARG A 39 -9.86 3.85 4.71
CA ARG A 39 -10.95 3.21 5.45
C ARG A 39 -10.80 1.68 5.39
N GLY A 40 -10.58 1.04 6.53
CA GLY A 40 -10.50 -0.42 6.67
C GLY A 40 -9.08 -0.98 6.61
N ASP A 41 -8.99 -2.31 6.42
CA ASP A 41 -7.72 -3.03 6.31
C ASP A 41 -7.18 -2.92 4.87
N HIS A 42 -5.90 -2.59 4.75
CA HIS A 42 -5.26 -2.45 3.45
C HIS A 42 -3.97 -3.25 3.37
N PRO A 43 -3.87 -4.21 2.43
CA PRO A 43 -2.73 -5.13 2.36
C PRO A 43 -1.41 -4.43 2.01
N ARG A 44 -1.47 -3.24 1.39
CA ARG A 44 -0.28 -2.49 0.98
C ARG A 44 0.00 -1.26 1.85
N GLY A 45 -0.72 -1.12 2.96
CA GLY A 45 -0.55 -0.02 3.91
C GLY A 45 -1.62 1.06 3.83
N ILE A 46 -1.50 1.97 4.80
CA ILE A 46 -2.52 2.97 5.13
C ILE A 46 -2.12 4.30 4.52
N LYS A 47 -3.05 4.91 3.77
CA LYS A 47 -2.84 6.24 3.19
C LYS A 47 -3.11 7.30 4.25
N VAL A 48 -2.12 8.16 4.46
CA VAL A 48 -2.20 9.29 5.40
C VAL A 48 -1.76 10.58 4.73
N ARG A 49 -2.27 11.69 5.26
CA ARG A 49 -1.77 13.04 5.00
C ARG A 49 -0.90 13.46 6.18
N LEU A 50 0.30 13.93 5.91
CA LEU A 50 1.22 14.48 6.91
C LEU A 50 0.83 15.93 7.25
N SER A 51 1.35 16.45 8.37
CA SER A 51 1.22 17.88 8.73
C SER A 51 1.83 18.83 7.68
N SER A 52 2.78 18.35 6.87
CA SER A 52 3.33 19.08 5.71
C SER A 52 2.33 19.21 4.54
N GLY A 53 1.19 18.50 4.58
CA GLY A 53 0.21 18.42 3.50
C GLY A 53 0.48 17.30 2.48
N GLU A 54 1.62 16.63 2.59
CA GLU A 54 2.02 15.55 1.69
C GLU A 54 1.25 14.26 1.97
N ILE A 55 1.02 13.45 0.92
CA ILE A 55 0.23 12.22 0.99
C ILE A 55 1.13 11.02 0.67
N GLY A 56 1.04 9.97 1.50
CA GLY A 56 1.81 8.76 1.28
C GLY A 56 1.27 7.53 2.01
N ARG A 57 2.01 6.41 1.89
CA ARG A 57 1.69 5.13 2.54
C ARG A 57 2.58 4.91 3.76
N VAL A 58 1.98 4.61 4.90
CA VAL A 58 2.71 4.32 6.14
C VAL A 58 3.40 2.97 6.03
N GLN A 59 4.71 2.94 6.30
CA GLN A 59 5.52 1.71 6.36
C GLN A 59 5.85 1.29 7.79
N SER A 60 6.15 2.25 8.67
CA SER A 60 6.47 1.96 10.08
C SER A 60 6.10 3.13 10.99
N LEU A 61 5.87 2.82 12.26
CA LEU A 61 5.72 3.81 13.32
C LEU A 61 7.12 4.29 13.74
N SER A 62 7.29 5.60 13.93
CA SER A 62 8.48 6.12 14.59
C SER A 62 8.18 6.13 16.08
N LEU A 63 8.67 5.13 16.81
CA LEU A 63 8.55 5.07 18.27
C LEU A 63 9.54 6.07 18.89
N SER A 64 9.20 7.35 18.87
CA SER A 64 9.85 8.34 19.74
C SER A 64 9.11 8.34 21.07
N SER A 65 9.72 7.74 22.09
CA SER A 65 9.14 7.55 23.43
C SER A 65 8.96 8.84 24.27
N GLU A 66 9.05 10.02 23.67
CA GLU A 66 9.03 11.32 24.37
C GLU A 66 7.63 11.97 24.31
N HIS A 67 6.61 11.28 24.85
CA HIS A 67 5.33 11.91 25.19
C HIS A 67 4.85 11.45 26.57
N ILE A 68 5.78 11.45 27.53
CA ILE A 68 5.48 11.39 28.97
C ILE A 68 5.73 12.79 29.52
N ALA A 69 4.68 13.61 29.62
CA ALA A 69 4.49 14.66 30.64
C ALA A 69 3.57 15.79 30.14
N THR A 70 2.27 15.61 30.30
CA THR A 70 1.46 16.68 30.89
C THR A 70 0.30 16.03 31.61
N ALA A 71 0.55 15.72 32.88
CA ALA A 71 -0.50 15.56 33.86
C ALA A 71 -1.31 16.86 33.90
N GLN A 72 -2.49 16.88 33.32
CA GLN A 72 -3.59 17.77 33.72
C GLN A 72 -4.89 16.98 33.54
N THR A 73 -5.17 16.12 34.52
CA THR A 73 -6.55 15.77 34.85
C THR A 73 -7.26 17.10 35.13
N PRO A 74 -8.25 17.53 34.33
CA PRO A 74 -9.11 18.61 34.78
C PRO A 74 -9.73 18.14 36.10
N PRO A 75 -9.69 18.93 37.20
CA PRO A 75 -10.40 18.54 38.41
C PRO A 75 -11.85 18.29 38.00
N TYR A 76 -12.31 17.06 38.26
CA TYR A 76 -13.70 16.68 38.08
C TYR A 76 -14.56 17.73 38.78
N VAL A 77 -15.22 18.57 37.99
CA VAL A 77 -16.31 19.38 38.52
C VAL A 77 -17.42 18.38 38.78
N GLN A 78 -17.67 18.14 40.05
CA GLN A 78 -18.79 17.36 40.56
C GLN A 78 -20.07 18.13 40.26
N THR A 79 -20.50 18.12 39.00
CA THR A 79 -21.89 18.46 38.66
C THR A 79 -22.74 17.33 39.17
N SER A 80 -23.28 17.54 40.37
CA SER A 80 -24.42 16.81 40.92
C SER A 80 -25.53 16.80 39.87
N PHE A 81 -25.64 15.73 39.09
CA PHE A 81 -26.83 15.49 38.28
C PHE A 81 -27.97 15.20 39.27
N PRO A 82 -29.06 16.00 39.27
CA PRO A 82 -30.23 15.65 40.04
C PRO A 82 -30.72 14.27 39.57
N SER A 83 -30.88 13.34 40.50
CA SER A 83 -31.46 12.03 40.21
C SER A 83 -32.95 12.21 39.95
N GLU A 84 -33.31 12.51 38.71
CA GLU A 84 -34.71 12.64 38.29
C GLU A 84 -35.00 11.65 37.17
N TYR A 85 -34.94 10.37 37.51
CA TYR A 85 -35.56 9.31 36.73
C TYR A 85 -36.21 8.23 37.61
N GLU A 86 -36.75 8.61 38.78
CA GLU A 86 -37.77 7.79 39.43
C GLU A 86 -39.16 8.15 38.89
N ASN A 87 -39.56 7.50 37.79
CA ASN A 87 -40.90 6.93 37.56
C ASN A 87 -41.12 6.63 36.09
N ALA A 88 -40.91 5.37 35.69
CA ALA A 88 -41.57 4.81 34.51
C ALA A 88 -42.59 3.76 34.98
N PRO A 89 -43.88 3.90 34.68
CA PRO A 89 -44.93 3.04 35.22
C PRO A 89 -44.90 1.62 34.64
N ASN A 90 -45.05 0.64 35.54
CA ASN A 90 -45.37 -0.76 35.27
C ASN A 90 -46.55 -0.88 34.29
N HIS A 91 -46.26 -1.11 33.00
CA HIS A 91 -47.27 -1.56 32.04
C HIS A 91 -47.32 -3.09 32.06
N SER A 92 -48.13 -3.59 32.98
CA SER A 92 -48.67 -4.94 32.92
C SER A 92 -49.59 -5.09 31.71
N GLY A 93 -49.33 -6.08 30.87
CA GLY A 93 -50.36 -6.68 30.01
C GLY A 93 -49.97 -6.83 28.55
N GLY A 94 -49.98 -8.08 28.06
CA GLY A 94 -50.01 -8.32 26.61
C GLY A 94 -49.40 -9.64 26.17
N ARG A 95 -50.00 -10.77 26.55
CA ARG A 95 -49.76 -12.04 25.84
C ARG A 95 -50.22 -11.89 24.39
N ARG A 96 -49.35 -12.08 23.40
CA ARG A 96 -49.76 -12.70 22.12
C ARG A 96 -48.72 -13.70 21.62
N ARG A 97 -49.23 -14.92 21.49
CA ARG A 97 -48.69 -16.08 20.81
C ARG A 97 -48.35 -15.72 19.35
N GLY A 98 -47.28 -16.30 18.82
CA GLY A 98 -47.23 -16.55 17.38
C GLY A 98 -45.85 -16.47 16.74
N ARG A 99 -45.30 -17.67 16.50
CA ARG A 99 -44.63 -18.06 15.26
C ARG A 99 -43.13 -17.77 15.13
N SER A 100 -42.37 -18.75 15.59
CA SER A 100 -41.07 -19.12 15.04
C SER A 100 -41.22 -19.58 13.57
N PRO A 101 -40.35 -19.14 12.66
CA PRO A 101 -39.95 -19.93 11.50
C PRO A 101 -38.54 -20.46 11.78
N SER A 102 -38.41 -21.75 12.13
CA SER A 102 -38.19 -22.85 11.18
C SER A 102 -36.85 -22.74 10.44
N GLN A 103 -35.80 -23.16 11.16
CA GLN A 103 -34.84 -24.18 10.75
C GLN A 103 -34.67 -24.44 9.24
N GLY A 104 -33.51 -24.01 8.73
CA GLY A 104 -32.59 -24.79 7.89
C GLY A 104 -33.14 -25.50 6.66
N ASP A 105 -32.85 -24.91 5.49
CA ASP A 105 -32.73 -25.64 4.22
C ASP A 105 -31.38 -25.26 3.57
N TYR A 106 -30.27 -25.71 4.19
CA TYR A 106 -29.04 -25.89 3.42
C TYR A 106 -29.29 -27.10 2.50
N ARG A 107 -29.84 -26.81 1.32
CA ARG A 107 -30.00 -27.80 0.28
C ARG A 107 -28.61 -28.29 -0.11
N GLN A 108 -28.36 -29.57 0.19
CA GLN A 108 -27.17 -30.30 -0.21
C GLN A 108 -27.10 -30.35 -1.74
N ASP A 109 -25.97 -29.92 -2.30
CA ASP A 109 -25.60 -30.19 -3.68
C ASP A 109 -25.54 -31.71 -3.94
N PRO A 110 -25.92 -32.15 -5.14
CA PRO A 110 -25.20 -33.23 -5.78
C PRO A 110 -24.40 -32.66 -6.96
N THR A 111 -23.07 -32.74 -6.85
CA THR A 111 -22.15 -32.65 -7.98
C THR A 111 -22.46 -33.74 -9.01
N PRO A 112 -22.47 -33.42 -10.32
CA PRO A 112 -22.11 -34.39 -11.34
C PRO A 112 -20.76 -34.03 -11.94
N LEU A 113 -19.83 -34.98 -11.81
CA LEU A 113 -18.59 -35.06 -12.56
C LEU A 113 -18.91 -35.13 -14.05
N GLU A 114 -18.58 -34.10 -14.82
CA GLU A 114 -18.45 -34.23 -16.27
C GLU A 114 -16.99 -34.12 -16.66
N SER A 115 -16.40 -35.30 -16.85
CA SER A 115 -15.17 -35.54 -17.57
C SER A 115 -15.28 -34.98 -18.99
N ARG A 116 -14.83 -33.73 -19.20
CA ARG A 116 -14.45 -33.30 -20.55
C ARG A 116 -13.14 -33.98 -20.90
N SER A 117 -13.28 -34.97 -21.75
CA SER A 117 -12.25 -35.82 -22.34
C SER A 117 -11.03 -35.03 -22.80
N LEU A 118 -9.84 -35.56 -22.47
CA LEU A 118 -8.49 -35.08 -22.76
C LEU A 118 -8.10 -35.10 -24.26
N ALA A 119 -9.06 -35.12 -25.18
CA ALA A 119 -8.81 -35.49 -26.57
C ALA A 119 -9.59 -34.61 -27.56
N ASP A 120 -9.25 -33.32 -27.66
CA ASP A 120 -9.45 -32.56 -28.90
C ASP A 120 -8.80 -31.18 -28.82
N GLN A 121 -7.47 -31.10 -28.97
CA GLN A 121 -6.76 -29.95 -29.57
C GLN A 121 -5.24 -30.12 -29.48
N ILE A 122 -4.70 -31.11 -30.19
CA ILE A 122 -3.31 -31.04 -30.66
C ILE A 122 -3.35 -31.22 -32.18
N LYS A 123 -3.94 -30.24 -32.88
CA LYS A 123 -3.86 -30.17 -34.34
C LYS A 123 -2.81 -29.13 -34.71
N THR A 124 -1.60 -29.65 -34.91
CA THR A 124 -0.64 -29.27 -35.96
C THR A 124 -0.42 -27.78 -36.24
N SER A 125 0.81 -27.30 -35.99
CA SER A 125 1.72 -26.75 -37.02
C SER A 125 3.06 -26.38 -36.38
N PRO A 126 4.21 -26.84 -36.90
CA PRO A 126 5.51 -26.33 -36.48
C PRO A 126 5.75 -25.00 -37.20
N SER A 127 5.46 -23.88 -36.53
CA SER A 127 5.90 -22.57 -37.00
C SER A 127 7.13 -22.17 -36.19
N SER A 128 8.25 -22.10 -36.93
CA SER A 128 9.53 -21.57 -36.53
C SER A 128 9.41 -20.43 -35.51
N ARG A 129 9.97 -20.65 -34.31
CA ARG A 129 10.23 -19.61 -33.33
C ARG A 129 11.30 -18.67 -33.87
N ALA A 130 10.89 -17.71 -34.68
CA ALA A 130 11.68 -16.53 -34.93
C ALA A 130 11.82 -15.78 -33.61
N THR A 131 13.06 -15.58 -33.20
CA THR A 131 13.45 -14.68 -32.13
C THR A 131 12.92 -13.29 -32.47
N HIS A 132 11.86 -12.85 -31.80
CA HIS A 132 11.48 -11.45 -31.81
C HIS A 132 12.38 -10.73 -30.80
N PRO A 133 13.27 -9.81 -31.22
CA PRO A 133 13.77 -8.78 -30.32
C PRO A 133 12.57 -7.90 -29.96
N SER A 134 11.97 -8.16 -28.80
CA SER A 134 10.91 -7.31 -28.27
C SER A 134 11.49 -5.94 -27.94
N SER A 135 11.17 -4.99 -28.82
CA SER A 135 11.39 -3.56 -28.75
C SER A 135 11.18 -2.97 -27.36
N SER A 136 12.27 -2.64 -26.68
CA SER A 136 12.33 -1.77 -25.50
C SER A 136 13.46 -0.72 -25.62
N THR A 137 13.89 -0.39 -26.84
CA THR A 137 15.13 0.39 -27.04
C THR A 137 14.89 1.89 -27.25
N ALA A 138 13.67 2.33 -27.60
CA ALA A 138 13.45 3.69 -28.09
C ALA A 138 13.68 4.85 -27.08
N VAL A 139 13.83 4.57 -25.78
CA VAL A 139 14.16 5.59 -24.76
C VAL A 139 15.61 5.57 -24.30
N LYS A 140 16.37 4.48 -24.58
CA LYS A 140 17.78 4.36 -24.16
C LYS A 140 18.76 4.97 -25.17
N ASP A 141 18.36 5.06 -26.44
CA ASP A 141 19.21 5.59 -27.51
C ASP A 141 19.54 7.09 -27.30
N THR A 142 18.60 7.90 -26.78
CA THR A 142 18.85 9.34 -26.55
C THR A 142 19.85 9.57 -25.41
N THR A 143 19.80 8.76 -24.35
CA THR A 143 20.71 8.88 -23.20
C THR A 143 22.12 8.39 -23.52
N GLN A 144 22.24 7.35 -24.35
CA GLN A 144 23.54 6.82 -24.77
C GLN A 144 24.27 7.81 -25.68
N ALA A 145 23.60 8.38 -26.68
CA ALA A 145 24.19 9.33 -27.62
C ALA A 145 24.68 10.63 -26.94
N ALA A 146 24.05 11.03 -25.82
CA ALA A 146 24.51 12.16 -25.02
C ALA A 146 25.82 11.84 -24.27
N MET A 147 25.94 10.63 -23.71
CA MET A 147 27.14 10.17 -22.98
C MET A 147 28.33 9.97 -23.92
N GLU A 148 28.12 9.49 -25.15
CA GLU A 148 29.18 9.34 -26.15
C GLU A 148 29.81 10.68 -26.56
N LYS A 149 29.01 11.76 -26.62
CA LYS A 149 29.52 13.12 -26.89
C LYS A 149 30.34 13.68 -25.72
N GLU A 150 29.97 13.33 -24.50
CA GLU A 150 30.62 13.82 -23.29
C GLU A 150 31.92 13.08 -22.98
N PHE A 151 31.97 11.78 -23.27
CA PHE A 151 33.12 10.91 -23.02
C PHE A 151 33.65 10.28 -24.32
N PRO A 152 34.24 11.07 -25.25
CA PRO A 152 34.70 10.55 -26.55
C PRO A 152 35.88 9.58 -26.47
N LYS A 153 36.50 9.43 -25.29
CA LYS A 153 37.60 8.50 -25.04
C LYS A 153 37.14 7.11 -24.57
N LEU A 154 35.87 6.96 -24.19
CA LEU A 154 35.33 5.71 -23.67
C LEU A 154 34.64 4.92 -24.78
N ASP A 155 34.77 3.59 -24.72
CA ASP A 155 34.11 2.70 -25.67
C ASP A 155 32.59 2.76 -25.54
N THR A 156 31.88 2.87 -26.67
CA THR A 156 30.41 2.82 -26.75
C THR A 156 29.84 1.61 -26.01
N ALA A 157 30.49 0.45 -26.10
CA ALA A 157 30.04 -0.77 -25.41
C ALA A 157 30.13 -0.65 -23.88
N LEU A 158 31.17 0.03 -23.36
CA LEU A 158 31.34 0.28 -21.93
C LEU A 158 30.29 1.27 -21.41
N ILE A 159 30.03 2.35 -22.17
CA ILE A 159 28.98 3.32 -21.86
C ILE A 159 27.60 2.64 -21.81
N ALA A 160 27.30 1.79 -22.79
CA ALA A 160 26.04 1.05 -22.86
C ALA A 160 25.89 0.04 -21.70
N ALA A 161 26.96 -0.66 -21.31
CA ALA A 161 26.94 -1.60 -20.20
C ALA A 161 26.63 -0.90 -18.86
N ILE A 162 27.27 0.24 -18.59
CA ILE A 162 27.05 1.02 -17.37
C ILE A 162 25.63 1.61 -17.33
N LEU A 163 25.11 2.07 -18.47
CA LEU A 163 23.70 2.51 -18.59
C LEU A 163 22.69 1.37 -18.45
N ALA A 164 23.07 0.13 -18.76
CA ALA A 164 22.20 -1.02 -18.60
C ALA A 164 22.13 -1.50 -17.14
N ASP A 165 23.24 -1.39 -16.41
CA ASP A 165 23.34 -1.80 -15.00
C ASP A 165 22.75 -0.76 -14.03
N HIS A 166 22.67 0.51 -14.46
CA HIS A 166 22.19 1.61 -13.64
C HIS A 166 20.94 2.29 -14.22
N GLU A 167 19.85 2.27 -13.45
CA GLU A 167 18.60 2.94 -13.83
C GLU A 167 18.70 4.49 -13.78
N ASP A 168 19.67 5.05 -13.03
CA ASP A 168 19.84 6.50 -12.88
C ASP A 168 21.03 7.03 -13.71
N ILE A 169 20.75 8.02 -14.57
CA ILE A 169 21.72 8.61 -15.50
C ILE A 169 22.84 9.34 -14.76
N ASN A 170 22.56 9.98 -13.62
CA ASN A 170 23.57 10.74 -12.88
C ASN A 170 24.60 9.80 -12.24
N ASN A 171 24.14 8.65 -11.76
CA ASN A 171 25.01 7.63 -11.20
C ASN A 171 25.92 7.04 -12.29
N ALA A 172 25.34 6.66 -13.44
CA ALA A 172 26.11 6.17 -14.59
C ALA A 172 27.15 7.20 -15.08
N ARG A 173 26.77 8.49 -15.15
CA ARG A 173 27.67 9.59 -15.54
C ARG A 173 28.83 9.79 -14.56
N GLY A 174 28.58 9.66 -13.25
CA GLY A 174 29.63 9.75 -12.23
C GLY A 174 30.67 8.64 -12.36
N ILE A 175 30.22 7.41 -12.64
CA ILE A 175 31.11 6.26 -12.85
C ILE A 175 31.94 6.45 -14.13
N LEU A 176 31.30 6.84 -15.24
CA LEU A 176 32.00 7.13 -16.50
C LEU A 176 33.02 8.27 -16.34
N GLY A 177 32.68 9.31 -15.56
CA GLY A 177 33.61 10.40 -15.24
C GLY A 177 34.82 9.96 -14.41
N SER A 178 34.70 8.90 -13.61
CA SER A 178 35.85 8.33 -12.89
C SER A 178 36.76 7.44 -13.76
N LEU A 179 36.28 7.03 -14.94
CA LEU A 179 36.98 6.14 -15.88
C LEU A 179 37.69 6.92 -17.02
N SER A 180 37.31 8.18 -17.25
CA SER A 180 37.88 9.06 -18.29
C SER A 180 39.14 9.81 -17.83
#